data_AF-A0A0N1LU60-F1
#
_entry.id   AF-A0A0N1LU60-F1
#
_cell.length_a   1.000
_cell.length_b   1.000
_cell.length_c   1.000
_cell.angle_alpha   90.00
_cell.angle_beta   90.00
_cell.angle_gamma   90.00
#
_symmetry.space_group_name_H-M   'P 1'
#
loop_
_entity.id
_entity.type
_entity.pdbx_description
1 polymer ?
#
loop_
_entity_poly.entity_id
_entity_poly.type
_entity_poly.pdbx_seq_one_letter_code
_entity_poly.pdbx_strand_id
1 'polypeptide(L)' 'MIRVVVAAALLIGAAGSAATQTVLRVGDQKGNSQAVMEAAGVLKDVPYKIEWREFPA' A
#
# COMPACT_ATOMS: atom_id res chain seq x y z
N MET A 1 28.77 -11.76 27.78
CA MET A 1 29.27 -11.13 26.54
C MET A 1 28.54 -11.68 25.31
N ILE A 2 28.84 -12.90 24.84
CA ILE A 2 28.29 -13.49 23.60
C ILE A 2 26.75 -13.57 23.54
N ARG A 3 26.08 -13.91 24.64
CA ARG A 3 24.61 -13.99 24.68
C ARG A 3 23.91 -12.65 24.47
N VAL A 4 24.55 -11.56 24.94
CA VAL A 4 24.03 -10.20 24.77
C VAL A 4 24.20 -9.75 23.31
N VAL A 5 25.30 -10.13 22.67
CA VAL A 5 25.57 -9.86 21.25
C VAL A 5 24.56 -10.60 20.35
N VAL A 6 24.29 -11.87 20.63
CA VAL A 6 23.29 -12.65 19.87
C VAL A 6 21.88 -12.10 20.06
N ALA A 7 21.50 -11.71 21.27
CA ALA A 7 20.19 -11.09 21.53
C ALA A 7 20.03 -9.74 20.82
N ALA A 8 21.08 -8.91 20.82
CA ALA A 8 21.07 -7.64 20.10
C ALA A 8 20.99 -7.82 18.57
N ALA A 9 21.70 -8.80 18.00
CA ALA A 9 21.65 -9.10 16.57
C ALA A 9 20.24 -9.58 16.12
N LEU A 10 19.57 -10.39 16.94
CA LEU A 10 18.19 -10.82 16.69
C LEU A 10 17.19 -9.66 16.74
N LEU A 11 17.37 -8.71 17.65
CA LEU A 11 16.51 -7.53 17.76
C LEU A 11 16.66 -6.58 16.56
N ILE A 12 17.88 -6.45 16.01
CA ILE A 12 18.13 -5.62 14.81
C ILE A 12 17.55 -6.30 13.55
N GLY A 13 17.66 -7.63 13.43
CA GLY A 13 17.09 -8.38 12.32
C GLY A 13 15.56 -8.44 12.32
N ALA A 14 14.92 -8.20 13.47
CA ALA A 14 13.47 -8.17 13.62
C ALA A 14 12.85 -6.79 13.35
N ALA A 15 13.66 -5.75 13.10
CA ALA A 15 13.17 -4.47 12.63
C ALA A 15 12.65 -4.63 11.20
N GLY A 16 11.37 -5.00 11.08
CA GLY A 16 10.68 -5.13 9.80
C GLY A 16 10.88 -3.87 8.96
N SER A 17 11.10 -4.04 7.66
CA SER A 17 11.20 -2.94 6.73
C SER A 17 9.97 -2.04 6.88
N ALA A 18 10.17 -0.76 7.19
CA ALA A 18 9.09 0.21 7.18
C ALA A 18 8.49 0.23 5.77
N ALA A 19 7.34 -0.42 5.61
CA ALA A 19 6.69 -0.53 4.31
C ALA A 19 6.25 0.88 3.89
N THR A 20 6.92 1.43 2.89
CA THR A 20 6.46 2.68 2.27
C THR A 20 5.09 2.40 1.66
N GLN A 21 4.07 3.16 2.06
CA GLN A 21 2.72 2.97 1.56
C GLN A 21 2.72 3.27 0.06
N THR A 22 2.57 2.23 -0.75
CA THR A 22 2.54 2.38 -2.20
C THR A 22 1.25 3.11 -2.60
N VAL A 23 1.37 4.09 -3.50
CA VAL A 23 0.23 4.87 -4.02
C VAL A 23 0.07 4.57 -5.50
N LEU A 24 -1.03 3.92 -5.86
CA LEU A 24 -1.45 3.73 -7.25
C LEU A 24 -2.25 4.97 -7.70
N ARG A 25 -1.77 5.68 -8.72
CA ARG A 25 -2.49 6.81 -9.31
C ARG A 25 -3.23 6.32 -10.55
N VAL A 26 -4.55 6.52 -10.58
CA VAL A 26 -5.41 6.07 -11.68
C VAL A 26 -6.09 7.29 -12.30
N GLY A 27 -5.93 7.45 -13.60
CA GLY A 27 -6.72 8.42 -14.37
C GLY A 27 -8.05 7.81 -14.78
N ASP A 28 -9.14 8.55 -14.66
CA ASP A 28 -10.47 8.16 -15.16
C ASP A 28 -11.10 9.32 -15.95
N GLN A 29 -11.58 9.09 -17.18
CA GLN A 29 -12.14 10.18 -18.00
C GLN A 29 -13.51 10.68 -17.51
N LYS A 30 -14.30 9.82 -16.86
CA LYS A 30 -15.69 10.13 -16.45
C LYS A 30 -16.08 9.52 -15.11
N GLY A 31 -15.11 9.06 -14.32
CA GLY A 31 -15.35 8.36 -13.05
C GLY A 31 -16.00 6.97 -13.17
N ASN A 32 -16.31 6.50 -14.39
CA ASN A 32 -17.02 5.23 -14.60
C ASN A 32 -16.21 4.03 -14.11
N SER A 33 -14.89 4.06 -14.24
CA SER A 33 -14.03 2.94 -13.82
C SER A 33 -13.99 2.86 -12.30
N GLN A 34 -13.83 4.01 -11.63
CA GLN A 34 -13.89 4.08 -10.18
C GLN A 34 -15.24 3.57 -9.65
N ALA A 35 -16.34 4.07 -10.20
CA ALA A 35 -17.69 3.71 -9.75
C ALA A 35 -17.98 2.21 -9.87
N VAL A 36 -17.58 1.58 -10.99
CA VAL A 36 -17.77 0.13 -11.18
C VAL A 36 -16.93 -0.67 -10.18
N MET A 37 -15.68 -0.28 -9.95
CA MET A 37 -14.80 -0.99 -9.01
C MET A 37 -15.25 -0.84 -7.55
N GLU A 38 -15.77 0.32 -7.17
CA GLU A 38 -16.38 0.55 -5.86
C GLU A 38 -17.63 -0.31 -5.66
N ALA A 39 -18.53 -0.33 -6.65
CA ALA A 39 -19.75 -1.15 -6.61
C ALA A 39 -19.44 -2.66 -6.54
N ALA A 40 -18.41 -3.12 -7.26
CA ALA A 40 -17.93 -4.49 -7.20
C ALA A 40 -17.23 -4.83 -5.87
N GLY A 41 -16.87 -3.83 -5.06
CA GLY A 41 -16.22 -4.02 -3.77
C GLY A 41 -14.75 -4.45 -3.86
N VAL A 42 -14.15 -4.41 -5.06
CA VAL A 42 -12.78 -4.90 -5.30
C VAL A 42 -11.69 -3.99 -4.72
N LEU A 43 -12.06 -2.79 -4.28
CA LEU A 43 -11.13 -1.80 -3.70
C LEU A 43 -10.99 -1.91 -2.17
N LYS A 44 -11.75 -2.80 -1.51
CA LYS A 44 -11.86 -2.84 -0.05
C LYS A 44 -10.61 -3.34 0.69
N ASP A 45 -9.81 -4.20 0.06
CA ASP A 45 -8.70 -4.91 0.71
C ASP A 45 -7.45 -4.93 -0.17
N VAL A 46 -7.08 -3.74 -0.68
CA VAL A 46 -5.83 -3.56 -1.44
C VAL A 46 -4.69 -3.16 -0.51
N PRO A 47 -3.47 -3.69 -0.68
CA PRO A 47 -2.33 -3.38 0.19
C PRO A 47 -1.68 -2.02 -0.14
N TYR A 48 -2.38 -1.14 -0.85
CA TYR A 48 -1.89 0.14 -1.34
C TYR A 48 -2.99 1.19 -1.35
N LYS A 49 -2.60 2.47 -1.33
CA LYS A 49 -3.54 3.59 -1.51
C LYS A 49 -3.85 3.76 -2.99
N ILE A 50 -5.09 4.06 -3.34
CA ILE A 50 -5.47 4.43 -4.69
C ILE A 50 -5.82 5.92 -4.71
N GLU A 51 -5.26 6.65 -5.66
CA GLU A 51 -5.58 8.05 -5.93
C GLU A 51 -6.17 8.19 -7.33
N TRP A 52 -7.44 8.56 -7.39
CA TRP A 52 -8.17 8.79 -8.63
C TRP A 52 -7.99 10.23 -9.11
N ARG A 53 -7.82 10.39 -10.42
CA ARG A 53 -7.73 11.69 -11.09
C ARG A 53 -8.66 11.69 -12.27
N GLU A 54 -9.71 12.50 -12.19
CA GLU A 54 -10.58 12.72 -13.33
C GLU A 54 -9.90 13.65 -14.34
N PHE A 55 -10.02 13.34 -15.62
CA PHE A 55 -9.51 14.21 -16.69
C PHE A 55 -10.52 14.33 -17.82
N PRO A 56 -10.62 15.51 -18.47
CA PRO A 56 -11.58 15.72 -19.54
C PRO A 56 -11.27 14.83 -20.76
N ALA A 57 -12.32 14.49 -21.50
CA ALA A 57 -12.24 13.81 -22.79
C ALA A 57 -11.74 14.75 -23.91
#